data_AF-A0A496A1X9-F1
#
_entry.id   AF-A0A496A1X9-F1
#
_cell.length_a   1.000
_cell.length_b   1.000
_cell.length_c   1.000
_cell.angle_alpha   90.00
_cell.angle_beta   90.00
_cell.angle_gamma   90.00
#
_symmetry.space_group_name_H-M   'P 1'
#
loop_
_entity.id
_entity.type
_entity.pdbx_description
1 polymer ?
#
loop_
_entity_poly.entity_id
_entity_poly.type
_entity_poly.pdbx_seq_one_letter_code
_entity_poly.pdbx_strand_id
1 'polypeptide(L)'
;MTFVKWIRAAHGKMERVGYSLEWLETINGYLACAFDRMLVHNSTLVYWLLGPEAIGHAFIRYTLPITWDFSEAAIPNKVRGSYQFCLDKVLTSMEAISRVHAVETPNCVILCQSATDPINRKVDAIITDPPYYDAIPYADLSDFFFVWLRRTVDDQFFSALSETLTPKVDEIVQHTGRFKGNRDQAKKFYEEGIAKSFQSACQTLANDGRMVVVFAHKAPDAWETLVKAMIESGLVVTTSWPIDTEKGKRQSAQGTAALATSLWLVCRKRPVKARVGHYSRVKREMQERITERLRYFWDAKVRGPDFVWAAIGPALESYSSYKEVRRNTGEPFTVTEFLTEVRRIVTDFALGKVLHGASTEALDEWTRYYLMHKDYFGTENAPVGECILLAQGYGVSLDDLSAAQVGLLKRAGSGNARKLLGHTERTSDWIGHEHTSGRIPMIDVIHRAMKLWDAGESAHINAYFHEHGLQENTLFKAVVQALIETSPQGNSERSLLETLINYEPGEPVSGISFPRQSKKENEGQLTFDDIS
;
A
#
# COMPACT_ATOMS: atom_id res chain seq x y z
N MET A 1 1.00 -36.65 24.47
CA MET A 1 2.02 -35.66 24.08
C MET A 1 3.25 -36.40 23.56
N THR A 2 3.22 -36.80 22.30
CA THR A 2 4.06 -37.91 21.77
C THR A 2 5.30 -37.41 21.01
N PHE A 3 5.20 -36.31 20.26
CA PHE A 3 6.32 -35.78 19.46
C PHE A 3 7.45 -35.17 20.29
N VAL A 4 7.12 -34.36 21.29
CA VAL A 4 8.11 -33.79 22.23
C VAL A 4 8.96 -34.89 22.88
N LYS A 5 8.32 -35.98 23.32
CA LYS A 5 9.01 -37.16 23.86
C LYS A 5 10.02 -37.72 22.86
N TRP A 6 9.63 -37.90 21.61
CA TRP A 6 10.49 -38.49 20.58
C TRP A 6 11.61 -37.56 20.12
N ILE A 7 11.39 -36.25 20.07
CA ILE A 7 12.45 -35.27 19.79
C ILE A 7 13.50 -35.31 20.90
N ARG A 8 13.07 -35.28 22.18
CA ARG A 8 13.99 -35.43 23.32
C ARG A 8 14.73 -36.79 23.32
N ALA A 9 14.05 -37.86 22.93
CA ALA A 9 14.67 -39.18 22.83
C ALA A 9 15.72 -39.26 21.69
N ALA A 10 15.47 -38.57 20.57
CA ALA A 10 16.42 -38.46 19.47
C ALA A 10 17.70 -37.77 19.92
N HIS A 11 17.59 -36.67 20.67
CA HIS A 11 18.74 -35.99 21.26
C HIS A 11 19.61 -36.92 22.11
N GLY A 12 19.02 -37.59 23.11
CA GLY A 12 19.78 -38.52 23.96
C GLY A 12 20.34 -39.73 23.21
N LYS A 13 19.81 -40.07 22.03
CA LYS A 13 20.41 -41.08 21.15
C LYS A 13 21.63 -40.51 20.41
N MET A 14 21.54 -39.29 19.86
CA MET A 14 22.65 -38.62 19.18
C MET A 14 23.84 -38.37 20.13
N GLU A 15 23.57 -37.96 21.37
CA GLU A 15 24.60 -37.79 22.40
C GLU A 15 25.38 -39.09 22.63
N ARG A 16 24.67 -40.22 22.79
CA ARG A 16 25.29 -41.54 22.99
C ARG A 16 26.09 -42.03 21.79
N VAL A 17 25.79 -41.54 20.59
CA VAL A 17 26.54 -41.85 19.37
C VAL A 17 27.78 -40.96 19.23
N GLY A 18 27.91 -39.91 20.03
CA GLY A 18 29.09 -39.03 20.05
C GLY A 18 29.01 -37.86 19.06
N TYR A 19 27.79 -37.39 18.74
CA TYR A 19 27.63 -36.16 17.96
C TYR A 19 28.19 -34.95 18.74
N SER A 20 28.79 -33.98 18.04
CA SER A 20 29.26 -32.74 18.67
C SER A 20 28.07 -31.90 19.16
N LEU A 21 28.33 -31.00 20.12
CA LEU A 21 27.30 -30.09 20.64
C LEU A 21 26.63 -29.28 19.53
N GLU A 22 27.42 -28.76 18.59
CA GLU A 22 26.93 -28.02 17.42
C GLU A 22 25.92 -28.83 16.60
N TRP A 23 26.21 -30.11 16.34
CA TRP A 23 25.28 -30.98 15.63
C TRP A 23 24.03 -31.31 16.44
N LEU A 24 24.18 -31.53 17.75
CA LEU A 24 23.05 -31.80 18.64
C LEU A 24 22.07 -30.62 18.67
N GLU A 25 22.58 -29.40 18.87
CA GLU A 25 21.81 -28.16 18.88
C GLU A 25 21.14 -27.93 17.51
N THR A 26 21.90 -28.08 16.43
CA THR A 26 21.41 -27.86 15.06
C THR A 26 20.29 -28.82 14.69
N ILE A 27 20.48 -30.12 14.90
CA ILE A 27 19.47 -31.13 14.54
C ILE A 27 18.21 -30.96 15.40
N ASN A 28 18.37 -30.73 16.71
CA ASN A 28 17.22 -30.48 17.59
C ASN A 28 16.45 -29.22 17.22
N GLY A 29 17.16 -28.13 16.88
CA GLY A 29 16.56 -26.90 16.40
C GLY A 29 15.70 -27.14 15.15
N TYR A 30 16.20 -27.87 14.17
CA TYR A 30 15.43 -28.19 12.96
C TYR A 30 14.24 -29.13 13.22
N LEU A 31 14.39 -30.11 14.12
CA LEU A 31 13.27 -30.97 14.54
C LEU A 31 12.19 -30.17 15.27
N ALA A 32 12.57 -29.17 16.07
CA ALA A 32 11.65 -28.24 16.71
C ALA A 32 10.96 -27.34 15.67
N CYS A 33 11.68 -26.80 14.68
CA CYS A 33 11.07 -26.05 13.58
C CYS A 33 10.05 -26.88 12.78
N ALA A 34 10.34 -28.16 12.53
CA ALA A 34 9.39 -29.06 11.87
C ALA A 34 8.13 -29.28 12.72
N PHE A 35 8.30 -29.42 14.05
CA PHE A 35 7.18 -29.54 14.99
C PHE A 35 6.34 -28.26 15.07
N ASP A 36 6.95 -27.08 15.17
CA ASP A 36 6.26 -25.78 15.16
C ASP A 36 5.43 -25.58 13.89
N ARG A 37 6.03 -25.92 12.74
CA ARG A 37 5.34 -25.84 11.46
C ARG A 37 4.16 -26.81 11.39
N MET A 38 4.28 -27.99 12.00
CA MET A 38 3.17 -28.95 12.13
C MET A 38 2.04 -28.41 13.01
N LEU A 39 2.35 -27.77 14.15
CA LEU A 39 1.33 -27.21 15.07
C LEU A 39 0.42 -26.20 14.37
N VAL A 40 0.98 -25.38 13.48
CA VAL A 40 0.24 -24.41 12.67
C VAL A 40 -0.83 -25.05 11.77
N HIS A 41 -0.62 -26.31 11.39
CA HIS A 41 -1.52 -27.09 10.55
C HIS A 41 -2.39 -28.08 11.33
N ASN A 42 -2.21 -28.21 12.65
CA ASN A 42 -2.90 -29.19 13.48
C ASN A 42 -3.39 -28.53 14.78
N SER A 43 -4.43 -27.72 14.65
CA SER A 43 -5.14 -27.13 15.78
C SER A 43 -6.61 -26.93 15.40
N THR A 44 -7.46 -26.65 16.39
CA THR A 44 -8.87 -26.29 16.19
C THR A 44 -9.06 -24.96 15.43
N LEU A 45 -7.97 -24.28 15.08
CA LEU A 45 -7.94 -23.03 14.33
C LEU A 45 -7.79 -23.24 12.80
N VAL A 46 -7.63 -24.48 12.37
CA VAL A 46 -7.33 -24.84 10.98
C VAL A 46 -8.62 -25.13 10.23
N TYR A 47 -8.77 -24.62 9.01
CA TYR A 47 -9.96 -24.83 8.18
C TYR A 47 -9.62 -25.49 6.83
N TRP A 48 -10.64 -25.95 6.10
CA TRP A 48 -10.48 -26.57 4.79
C TRP A 48 -10.35 -25.53 3.66
N LEU A 49 -9.28 -25.60 2.89
CA LEU A 49 -9.12 -24.76 1.68
C LEU A 49 -9.78 -25.45 0.50
N LEU A 50 -10.87 -24.86 -0.01
CA LEU A 50 -11.63 -25.41 -1.14
C LEU A 50 -10.80 -25.52 -2.43
N GLY A 51 -10.03 -24.48 -2.77
CA GLY A 51 -9.27 -24.44 -4.03
C GLY A 51 -8.23 -25.56 -4.18
N PRO A 52 -7.27 -25.70 -3.26
CA PRO A 52 -6.28 -26.78 -3.28
C PRO A 52 -6.78 -28.09 -2.66
N GLU A 53 -8.05 -28.15 -2.22
CA GLU A 53 -8.65 -29.30 -1.52
C GLU A 53 -7.72 -29.87 -0.42
N ALA A 54 -7.25 -28.97 0.45
CA ALA A 54 -6.25 -29.29 1.46
C ALA A 54 -6.49 -28.50 2.74
N ILE A 55 -5.93 -28.97 3.85
CA ILE A 55 -6.00 -28.22 5.11
C ILE A 55 -5.25 -26.88 5.04
N GLY A 56 -5.79 -25.87 5.71
CA GLY A 56 -5.25 -24.53 5.85
C GLY A 56 -4.16 -24.43 6.93
N HIS A 57 -4.09 -23.28 7.60
CA HIS A 57 -3.22 -23.04 8.75
C HIS A 57 -3.87 -22.10 9.76
N ALA A 58 -3.41 -22.09 11.01
CA ALA A 58 -3.98 -21.25 12.07
C ALA A 58 -3.84 -19.73 11.81
N PHE A 59 -2.77 -19.31 11.12
CA PHE A 59 -2.42 -17.90 10.91
C PHE A 59 -2.77 -17.35 9.51
N ILE A 60 -3.98 -17.63 8.98
CA ILE A 60 -4.40 -16.97 7.72
C ILE A 60 -4.58 -15.47 7.92
N ARG A 61 -4.96 -15.06 9.13
CA ARG A 61 -4.93 -13.66 9.57
C ARG A 61 -3.81 -13.53 10.59
N TYR A 62 -3.31 -12.32 10.81
CA TYR A 62 -2.36 -12.01 11.88
C TYR A 62 -3.06 -12.02 13.27
N THR A 63 -3.90 -13.03 13.51
CA THR A 63 -4.73 -13.23 14.70
C THR A 63 -5.00 -14.73 14.91
N LEU A 64 -5.50 -15.12 16.09
CA LEU A 64 -5.99 -16.47 16.39
C LEU A 64 -7.53 -16.44 16.46
N PRO A 65 -8.25 -16.64 15.34
CA PRO A 65 -9.70 -16.49 15.29
C PRO A 65 -10.42 -17.69 15.92
N ILE A 66 -11.65 -17.49 16.40
CA ILE A 66 -12.54 -18.62 16.70
C ILE A 66 -13.03 -19.20 15.37
N THR A 67 -12.78 -20.49 15.15
CA THR A 67 -13.31 -21.29 14.03
C THR A 67 -14.33 -22.28 14.54
N TRP A 68 -15.53 -22.26 13.95
CA TRP A 68 -16.62 -23.16 14.30
C TRP A 68 -16.45 -24.54 13.67
N ASP A 69 -16.02 -24.57 12.41
CA ASP A 69 -15.67 -25.78 11.68
C ASP A 69 -14.16 -25.81 11.48
N PHE A 70 -13.52 -26.92 11.87
CA PHE A 70 -12.09 -27.11 11.72
C PHE A 70 -11.76 -28.39 10.98
N SER A 71 -10.55 -28.45 10.43
CA SER A 71 -10.03 -29.60 9.70
C SER A 71 -8.73 -30.07 10.33
N GLU A 72 -8.58 -31.38 10.48
CA GLU A 72 -7.35 -31.99 11.01
C GLU A 72 -6.69 -32.86 9.95
N ALA A 73 -5.36 -32.79 9.86
CA ALA A 73 -4.59 -33.75 9.09
C ALA A 73 -4.16 -34.92 9.97
N ALA A 74 -4.18 -36.13 9.41
CA ALA A 74 -3.55 -37.26 10.06
C ALA A 74 -2.03 -37.10 10.04
N ILE A 75 -1.43 -36.82 11.20
CA ILE A 75 0.01 -36.53 11.34
C ILE A 75 0.94 -37.55 10.65
N PRO A 76 0.68 -38.89 10.70
CA PRO A 76 1.55 -39.89 10.08
C PRO A 76 1.47 -39.99 8.55
N ASN A 77 0.54 -39.28 7.90
CA ASN A 77 0.38 -39.34 6.45
C ASN A 77 1.47 -38.49 5.73
N LYS A 78 1.35 -38.35 4.41
CA LYS A 78 2.28 -37.53 3.58
C LYS A 78 1.60 -36.31 2.97
N VAL A 79 0.48 -35.85 3.53
CA VAL A 79 -0.27 -34.70 3.00
C VAL A 79 0.15 -33.42 3.72
N ARG A 80 -0.38 -32.27 3.26
CA ARG A 80 -0.14 -30.98 3.90
C ARG A 80 -0.46 -31.05 5.40
N GLY A 81 0.45 -30.52 6.21
CA GLY A 81 0.37 -30.51 7.67
C GLY A 81 0.76 -31.80 8.38
N SER A 82 1.10 -32.87 7.65
CA SER A 82 1.80 -34.01 8.25
C SER A 82 3.19 -33.63 8.76
N TYR A 83 3.73 -34.44 9.66
CA TYR A 83 5.09 -34.22 10.16
C TYR A 83 6.12 -34.34 9.03
N GLN A 84 6.00 -35.37 8.17
CA GLN A 84 6.92 -35.56 7.05
C GLN A 84 6.90 -34.36 6.09
N PHE A 85 5.72 -33.86 5.72
CA PHE A 85 5.61 -32.67 4.87
C PHE A 85 6.27 -31.44 5.51
N CYS A 86 6.07 -31.24 6.81
CA CYS A 86 6.68 -30.12 7.53
C CYS A 86 8.21 -30.24 7.59
N LEU A 87 8.73 -31.44 7.84
CA LEU A 87 10.16 -31.74 7.80
C LEU A 87 10.75 -31.51 6.41
N ASP A 88 10.10 -31.98 5.35
CA ASP A 88 10.55 -31.78 3.97
C ASP A 88 10.67 -30.28 3.62
N LYS A 89 9.78 -29.43 4.15
CA LYS A 89 9.88 -27.97 3.99
C LYS A 89 11.05 -27.36 4.73
N VAL A 90 11.38 -27.87 5.93
CA VAL A 90 12.60 -27.45 6.65
C VAL A 90 13.83 -27.87 5.85
N LEU A 91 13.90 -29.11 5.38
CA LEU A 91 15.00 -29.61 4.56
C LEU A 91 15.18 -28.85 3.25
N THR A 92 14.08 -28.54 2.54
CA THR A 92 14.12 -27.72 1.32
C THR A 92 14.73 -26.33 1.62
N SER A 93 14.39 -25.75 2.77
CA SER A 93 14.93 -24.45 3.20
C SER A 93 16.43 -24.55 3.51
N MET A 94 16.85 -25.65 4.15
CA MET A 94 18.27 -25.93 4.40
C MET A 94 19.06 -26.13 3.11
N GLU A 95 18.52 -26.85 2.12
CA GLU A 95 19.15 -27.01 0.81
C GLU A 95 19.35 -25.65 0.11
N ALA A 96 18.34 -24.79 0.16
CA ALA A 96 18.43 -23.44 -0.40
C ALA A 96 19.52 -22.61 0.30
N ILE A 97 19.58 -22.63 1.63
CA ILE A 97 20.61 -21.93 2.42
C ILE A 97 22.00 -22.51 2.13
N SER A 98 22.12 -23.84 2.01
CA SER A 98 23.39 -24.53 1.77
C SER A 98 23.99 -24.17 0.40
N ARG A 99 23.15 -23.91 -0.62
CA ARG A 99 23.62 -23.41 -1.93
C ARG A 99 24.25 -22.03 -1.85
N VAL A 100 23.83 -21.20 -0.89
CA VAL A 100 24.38 -19.86 -0.65
C VAL A 100 25.66 -19.92 0.21
N HIS A 101 25.80 -20.97 1.02
CA HIS A 101 26.95 -21.21 1.91
C HIS A 101 28.26 -21.61 1.18
N ALA A 102 28.31 -21.54 -0.14
CA ALA A 102 29.52 -21.81 -0.93
C ALA A 102 30.64 -20.76 -0.72
N VAL A 103 30.37 -19.69 0.02
CA VAL A 103 31.36 -18.69 0.41
C VAL A 103 31.74 -18.98 1.86
N GLU A 104 33.04 -19.10 2.16
CA GLU A 104 33.57 -19.15 3.53
C GLU A 104 33.22 -17.83 4.25
N THR A 105 31.97 -17.65 4.70
CA THR A 105 31.55 -16.51 5.49
C THR A 105 31.95 -16.77 6.94
N PRO A 106 32.92 -16.04 7.50
CA PRO A 106 33.33 -16.24 8.88
C PRO A 106 32.18 -15.96 9.84
N ASN A 107 32.08 -16.80 10.89
CA ASN A 107 31.33 -16.67 12.15
C ASN A 107 30.18 -15.63 12.16
N CYS A 108 28.95 -16.10 11.96
CA CYS A 108 27.75 -15.34 12.30
C CYS A 108 27.64 -15.16 13.82
N VAL A 109 27.39 -13.93 14.28
CA VAL A 109 27.10 -13.64 15.69
C VAL A 109 25.61 -13.34 15.83
N ILE A 110 24.92 -14.14 16.65
CA ILE A 110 23.51 -13.94 16.96
C ILE A 110 23.41 -13.13 18.24
N LEU A 111 22.66 -12.03 18.20
CA LEU A 111 22.38 -11.17 19.37
C LEU A 111 20.88 -11.20 19.65
N CYS A 112 20.48 -11.84 20.75
CA CYS A 112 19.09 -11.88 21.21
C CYS A 112 18.82 -10.68 22.14
N GLN A 113 18.64 -9.49 21.57
CA GLN A 113 18.46 -8.23 22.31
C GLN A 113 17.48 -7.28 21.60
N SER A 114 17.11 -6.18 22.26
CA SER A 114 16.25 -5.17 21.64
C SER A 114 17.03 -4.39 20.57
N ALA A 115 16.32 -3.96 19.51
CA ALA A 115 16.88 -3.04 18.52
C ALA A 115 17.22 -1.65 19.09
N THR A 116 16.74 -1.34 20.30
CA THR A 116 17.11 -0.12 21.03
C THR A 116 18.43 -0.26 21.78
N ASP A 117 18.91 -1.49 21.98
CA ASP A 117 20.13 -1.74 22.73
C ASP A 117 21.36 -1.40 21.88
N PRO A 118 22.42 -0.84 22.48
CA PRO A 118 23.61 -0.48 21.74
C PRO A 118 24.38 -1.73 21.30
N ILE A 119 24.78 -1.77 20.03
CA ILE A 119 25.75 -2.74 19.53
C ILE A 119 27.13 -2.08 19.64
N ASN A 120 28.00 -2.62 20.50
CA ASN A 120 29.34 -2.09 20.78
C ASN A 120 30.36 -2.33 19.64
N ARG A 121 29.92 -2.23 18.39
CA ARG A 121 30.73 -2.37 17.17
C ARG A 121 30.19 -1.47 16.09
N LYS A 122 31.06 -1.03 15.18
CA LYS A 122 30.61 -0.38 13.94
C LYS A 122 30.27 -1.44 12.89
N VAL A 123 29.21 -1.20 12.14
CA VAL A 123 28.76 -2.09 11.06
C VAL A 123 28.65 -1.33 9.74
N ASP A 124 29.03 -1.97 8.64
CA ASP A 124 28.99 -1.36 7.31
C ASP A 124 27.57 -1.30 6.72
N ALA A 125 26.72 -2.23 7.15
CA ALA A 125 25.34 -2.32 6.70
C ALA A 125 24.39 -2.69 7.84
N ILE A 126 23.20 -2.10 7.82
CA ILE A 126 22.05 -2.50 8.64
C ILE A 126 20.88 -2.72 7.68
N ILE A 127 20.27 -3.90 7.68
CA ILE A 127 19.07 -4.19 6.89
C ILE A 127 17.97 -4.53 7.88
N THR A 128 16.86 -3.80 7.84
CA THR A 128 15.78 -3.95 8.82
C THR A 128 14.39 -3.79 8.18
N ASP A 129 13.44 -4.55 8.69
CA ASP A 129 12.01 -4.48 8.39
C ASP A 129 11.28 -4.21 9.72
N PRO A 130 11.02 -2.93 10.06
CA PRO A 130 10.42 -2.56 11.33
C PRO A 130 8.93 -2.96 11.40
N PRO A 131 8.39 -3.18 12.61
CA PRO A 131 6.95 -3.41 12.79
C PRO A 131 6.14 -2.18 12.36
N TYR A 132 4.91 -2.39 11.85
CA TYR A 132 4.02 -1.33 11.37
C TYR A 132 2.83 -1.13 12.31
N TYR A 133 2.93 -0.18 13.24
CA TYR A 133 1.87 0.17 14.20
C TYR A 133 1.17 -1.06 14.81
N ASP A 134 -0.13 -1.21 14.57
CA ASP A 134 -1.01 -2.26 15.09
C ASP A 134 -1.26 -3.39 14.08
N ALA A 135 -0.45 -3.48 13.02
CA ALA A 135 -0.64 -4.46 11.96
C ALA A 135 -0.51 -5.91 12.46
N ILE A 136 0.50 -6.19 13.29
CA ILE A 136 0.80 -7.54 13.80
C ILE A 136 1.28 -7.44 15.26
N PRO A 137 0.64 -8.14 16.21
CA PRO A 137 1.13 -8.27 17.57
C PRO A 137 2.07 -9.50 17.66
N TYR A 138 3.33 -9.36 17.23
CA TYR A 138 4.25 -10.49 17.07
C TYR A 138 4.50 -11.25 18.38
N ALA A 139 4.71 -10.55 19.50
CA ALA A 139 4.94 -11.19 20.78
C ALA A 139 3.74 -12.05 21.21
N ASP A 140 2.53 -11.50 21.15
CA ASP A 140 1.31 -12.23 21.51
C ASP A 140 1.07 -13.45 20.61
N LEU A 141 1.31 -13.34 19.30
CA LEU A 141 1.19 -14.48 18.37
C LEU A 141 2.33 -15.51 18.55
N SER A 142 3.53 -15.06 18.91
CA SER A 142 4.69 -15.92 19.11
C SER A 142 4.53 -16.85 20.31
N ASP A 143 3.72 -16.48 21.30
CA ASP A 143 3.39 -17.35 22.43
C ASP A 143 2.77 -18.68 21.99
N PHE A 144 2.05 -18.71 20.86
CA PHE A 144 1.53 -19.96 20.27
C PHE A 144 2.64 -20.99 20.07
N PHE A 145 3.82 -20.56 19.62
CA PHE A 145 4.99 -21.41 19.38
C PHE A 145 5.85 -21.56 20.63
N PHE A 146 6.06 -20.46 21.34
CA PHE A 146 7.02 -20.34 22.44
C PHE A 146 6.80 -21.39 23.54
N VAL A 147 5.53 -21.65 23.91
CA VAL A 147 5.21 -22.67 24.92
C VAL A 147 5.56 -24.09 24.49
N TRP A 148 5.52 -24.40 23.19
CA TRP A 148 5.89 -25.70 22.63
C TRP A 148 7.39 -25.84 22.44
N LEU A 149 8.06 -24.77 21.98
CA LEU A 149 9.52 -24.71 21.87
C LEU A 149 10.18 -25.00 23.22
N ARG A 150 9.76 -24.31 24.30
CA ARG A 150 10.27 -24.57 25.66
C ARG A 150 10.16 -26.02 26.09
N ARG A 151 9.03 -26.66 25.76
CA ARG A 151 8.80 -28.09 26.07
C ARG A 151 9.62 -29.01 25.17
N THR A 152 10.01 -28.57 23.99
CA THR A 152 10.71 -29.40 23.00
C THR A 152 12.22 -29.43 23.24
N VAL A 153 12.84 -28.27 23.42
CA VAL A 153 14.32 -28.14 23.40
C VAL A 153 14.99 -28.01 24.77
N ASP A 154 14.21 -27.95 25.87
CA ASP A 154 14.69 -27.96 27.26
C ASP A 154 15.85 -26.96 27.51
N ASP A 155 16.89 -27.33 28.27
CA ASP A 155 17.98 -26.45 28.70
C ASP A 155 18.95 -26.02 27.59
N GLN A 156 18.87 -26.60 26.39
CA GLN A 156 19.83 -26.34 25.29
C GLN A 156 19.79 -24.90 24.79
N PHE A 157 18.61 -24.27 24.83
CA PHE A 157 18.41 -22.88 24.45
C PHE A 157 17.93 -22.04 25.63
N PHE A 158 18.34 -22.41 26.85
CA PHE A 158 17.87 -21.76 28.09
C PHE A 158 18.01 -20.24 28.05
N SER A 159 19.11 -19.71 27.49
CA SER A 159 19.31 -18.26 27.38
C SER A 159 18.28 -17.54 26.49
N ALA A 160 17.72 -18.22 25.48
CA ALA A 160 16.69 -17.68 24.59
C ALA A 160 15.26 -18.00 25.03
N LEU A 161 15.08 -18.98 25.93
CA LEU A 161 13.80 -19.58 26.31
C LEU A 161 13.57 -19.60 27.84
N SER A 162 14.32 -18.79 28.59
CA SER A 162 14.27 -18.72 30.06
C SER A 162 12.93 -18.18 30.55
N GLU A 163 12.36 -17.22 29.83
CA GLU A 163 11.11 -16.57 30.20
C GLU A 163 9.89 -17.49 30.07
N THR A 164 8.82 -17.17 30.79
CA THR A 164 7.59 -17.98 30.73
C THR A 164 6.84 -17.80 29.41
N LEU A 165 6.83 -16.57 28.92
CA LEU A 165 6.22 -16.15 27.65
C LEU A 165 7.16 -15.14 26.96
N THR A 166 6.88 -14.81 25.71
CA THR A 166 7.66 -13.79 24.97
C THR A 166 7.57 -12.39 25.62
N PRO A 167 8.55 -11.49 25.43
CA PRO A 167 8.50 -10.15 26.01
C PRO A 167 7.50 -9.24 25.26
N LYS A 168 6.38 -8.88 25.93
CA LYS A 168 5.36 -7.96 25.36
C LYS A 168 5.65 -6.49 25.65
N VAL A 169 6.29 -6.19 26.78
CA VAL A 169 6.47 -4.81 27.23
C VAL A 169 7.43 -4.06 26.31
N ASP A 170 8.48 -4.75 25.85
CA ASP A 170 9.55 -4.15 25.06
C ASP A 170 9.29 -4.20 23.54
N GLU A 171 8.22 -4.86 23.11
CA GLU A 171 7.85 -4.96 21.70
C GLU A 171 7.31 -3.61 21.19
N ILE A 172 7.98 -3.04 20.19
CA ILE A 172 7.64 -1.74 19.59
C ILE A 172 6.49 -1.89 18.59
N VAL A 173 5.25 -2.03 19.10
CA VAL A 173 4.00 -2.05 18.31
C VAL A 173 2.95 -1.12 18.92
N GLN A 174 2.00 -0.65 18.11
CA GLN A 174 0.87 0.18 18.58
C GLN A 174 -0.24 -0.69 19.20
N HIS A 175 0.05 -1.39 20.30
CA HIS A 175 -0.93 -2.29 20.92
C HIS A 175 -1.80 -1.57 21.96
N THR A 176 -2.99 -1.10 21.56
CA THR A 176 -3.92 -0.33 22.43
C THR A 176 -4.31 -1.05 23.72
N GLY A 177 -4.42 -2.38 23.70
CA GLY A 177 -4.72 -3.18 24.90
C GLY A 177 -3.68 -3.04 26.03
N ARG A 178 -2.41 -2.73 25.70
CA ARG A 178 -1.34 -2.50 26.69
C ARG A 178 -1.50 -1.16 27.41
N PHE A 179 -2.28 -0.24 26.83
CA PHE A 179 -2.52 1.11 27.32
C PHE A 179 -3.98 1.31 27.73
N LYS A 180 -4.67 0.25 28.21
CA LYS A 180 -6.07 0.30 28.66
C LYS A 180 -7.04 0.87 27.60
N GLY A 181 -6.76 0.62 26.32
CA GLY A 181 -7.54 1.14 25.19
C GLY A 181 -7.18 2.57 24.76
N ASN A 182 -6.21 3.22 25.42
CA ASN A 182 -5.76 4.55 25.03
C ASN A 182 -4.90 4.50 23.75
N ARG A 183 -5.50 4.91 22.63
CA ARG A 183 -4.86 4.89 21.31
C ARG A 183 -3.68 5.85 21.20
N ASP A 184 -3.80 7.04 21.78
CA ASP A 184 -2.76 8.08 21.67
C ASP A 184 -1.50 7.69 22.44
N GLN A 185 -1.65 7.07 23.62
CA GLN A 185 -0.51 6.55 24.38
C GLN A 185 0.17 5.39 23.64
N ALA A 186 -0.61 4.47 23.06
CA ALA A 186 -0.06 3.36 22.27
C ALA A 186 0.68 3.86 21.02
N LYS A 187 0.12 4.87 20.33
CA LYS A 187 0.77 5.53 19.20
C LYS A 187 2.10 6.14 19.65
N LYS A 188 2.08 6.98 20.68
CA LYS A 188 3.28 7.65 21.20
C LYS A 188 4.38 6.66 21.61
N PHE A 189 4.04 5.57 22.29
CA PHE A 189 5.00 4.52 22.65
C PHE A 189 5.69 3.91 21.42
N TYR A 190 4.91 3.59 20.37
CA TYR A 190 5.44 3.10 19.11
C TYR A 190 6.37 4.11 18.42
N GLU A 191 5.95 5.38 18.31
CA GLU A 191 6.74 6.43 17.67
C GLU A 191 8.08 6.66 18.38
N GLU A 192 8.07 6.72 19.71
CA GLU A 192 9.28 6.86 20.52
C GLU A 192 10.19 5.63 20.44
N GLY A 193 9.61 4.42 20.38
CA GLY A 193 10.36 3.18 20.24
C GLY A 193 11.09 3.08 18.90
N ILE A 194 10.40 3.38 17.79
CA ILE A 194 11.01 3.40 16.45
C ILE A 194 12.09 4.49 16.35
N ALA A 195 11.87 5.67 16.93
CA ALA A 195 12.89 6.71 16.97
C ALA A 195 14.15 6.26 17.73
N LYS A 196 13.99 5.60 18.89
CA LYS A 196 15.11 5.04 19.66
C LYS A 196 15.85 3.94 18.92
N SER A 197 15.15 3.03 18.23
CA SER A 197 15.79 1.96 17.47
C SER A 197 16.59 2.50 16.29
N PHE A 198 16.07 3.50 15.57
CA PHE A 198 16.80 4.18 14.51
C PHE A 198 17.98 5.01 15.03
N GLN A 199 17.86 5.59 16.22
CA GLN A 199 18.99 6.26 16.87
C GLN A 199 20.11 5.28 17.22
N SER A 200 19.78 4.12 17.80
CA SER A 200 20.76 3.06 18.09
C SER A 200 21.42 2.53 16.80
N ALA A 201 20.62 2.28 15.76
CA ALA A 201 21.11 1.88 14.45
C ALA A 201 22.05 2.93 13.83
N CYS A 202 21.66 4.21 13.87
CA CYS A 202 22.50 5.31 13.40
C CYS A 202 23.80 5.44 14.20
N GLN A 203 23.78 5.23 15.52
CA GLN A 203 25.00 5.21 16.32
C GLN A 203 25.92 4.05 15.91
N THR A 204 25.36 2.85 15.73
CA THR A 204 26.05 1.61 15.37
C THR A 204 26.64 1.64 13.95
N LEU A 205 25.97 2.28 13.00
CA LEU A 205 26.41 2.31 11.60
C LEU A 205 27.82 2.92 11.45
N ALA A 206 28.61 2.46 10.49
CA ALA A 206 29.87 3.12 10.09
C ALA A 206 29.58 4.50 9.45
N ASN A 207 30.59 5.36 9.31
CA ASN A 207 30.40 6.71 8.74
C ASN A 207 29.99 6.66 7.26
N ASP A 208 30.49 5.68 6.53
CA ASP A 208 30.18 5.36 5.13
C ASP A 208 29.20 4.19 5.00
N GLY A 209 28.68 3.69 6.12
CA GLY A 209 27.75 2.58 6.17
C GLY A 209 26.38 2.92 5.57
N ARG A 210 25.63 1.87 5.23
CA ARG A 210 24.30 1.95 4.62
C ARG A 210 23.25 1.28 5.50
N MET A 211 22.17 1.98 5.77
CA MET A 211 21.00 1.38 6.42
C MET A 211 19.88 1.21 5.40
N VAL A 212 19.34 0.01 5.28
CA VAL A 212 18.20 -0.30 4.41
C VAL A 212 17.00 -0.55 5.30
N VAL A 213 15.95 0.26 5.11
CA VAL A 213 14.68 0.13 5.83
C VAL A 213 13.62 -0.30 4.83
N VAL A 214 13.04 -1.47 5.05
CA VAL A 214 11.87 -1.94 4.29
C VAL A 214 10.63 -1.22 4.83
N PHE A 215 9.75 -0.78 3.93
CA PHE A 215 8.52 -0.10 4.31
C PHE A 215 7.37 -0.41 3.34
N ALA A 216 6.24 -0.88 3.84
CA ALA A 216 5.09 -1.24 3.01
C ALA A 216 3.75 -0.77 3.61
N HIS A 217 3.53 0.55 3.68
CA HIS A 217 2.28 1.12 4.21
C HIS A 217 1.67 2.22 3.33
N LYS A 218 0.34 2.20 3.17
CA LYS A 218 -0.41 3.19 2.36
C LYS A 218 -0.81 4.45 3.12
N ALA A 219 -0.87 4.42 4.45
CA ALA A 219 -1.32 5.58 5.23
C ALA A 219 -0.25 6.67 5.35
N PRO A 220 -0.57 7.95 5.04
CA PRO A 220 0.34 9.08 5.20
C PRO A 220 0.93 9.23 6.61
N ASP A 221 0.12 9.02 7.65
CA ASP A 221 0.57 9.11 9.05
C ASP A 221 1.73 8.15 9.34
N ALA A 222 1.71 6.96 8.72
CA ALA A 222 2.76 5.97 8.90
C ALA A 222 4.10 6.41 8.30
N TRP A 223 4.03 7.08 7.15
CA TRP A 223 5.20 7.71 6.53
C TRP A 223 5.74 8.84 7.38
N GLU A 224 4.85 9.66 7.95
CA GLU A 224 5.25 10.79 8.78
C GLU A 224 6.09 10.32 9.96
N THR A 225 5.59 9.36 10.75
CA THR A 225 6.31 8.84 11.91
C THR A 225 7.66 8.23 11.52
N LEU A 226 7.70 7.39 10.47
CA LEU A 226 8.94 6.74 10.05
C LEU A 226 9.97 7.76 9.57
N VAL A 227 9.56 8.68 8.68
CA VAL A 227 10.44 9.71 8.13
C VAL A 227 10.94 10.64 9.23
N LYS A 228 10.06 11.04 10.15
CA LYS A 228 10.44 11.84 11.31
C LYS A 228 11.48 11.11 12.17
N ALA A 229 11.24 9.84 12.52
CA ALA A 229 12.18 9.03 13.30
C ALA A 229 13.54 8.87 12.60
N MET A 230 13.57 8.66 11.27
CA MET A 230 14.81 8.61 10.51
C MET A 230 15.55 9.95 10.53
N ILE A 231 14.82 11.06 10.39
CA ILE A 231 15.44 12.39 10.36
C ILE A 231 15.99 12.78 11.72
N GLU A 232 15.25 12.51 12.79
CA GLU A 232 15.62 12.81 14.17
C GLU A 232 16.79 11.93 14.66
N SER A 233 16.87 10.67 14.20
CA SER A 233 18.02 9.80 14.46
C SER A 233 19.30 10.20 13.71
N GLY A 234 19.22 11.19 12.81
CA GLY A 234 20.37 11.69 12.05
C GLY A 234 20.67 10.86 10.81
N LEU A 235 19.67 10.16 10.25
CA LEU A 235 19.79 9.47 8.96
C LEU A 235 19.33 10.39 7.82
N VAL A 236 19.93 10.22 6.65
CA VAL A 236 19.56 10.85 5.38
C VAL A 236 19.13 9.75 4.44
N VAL A 237 17.93 9.85 3.87
CA VAL A 237 17.49 8.95 2.80
C VAL A 237 18.24 9.35 1.53
N THR A 238 19.01 8.45 0.96
CA THR A 238 19.82 8.72 -0.25
C THR A 238 19.21 8.16 -1.52
N THR A 239 18.39 7.12 -1.39
CA THR A 239 17.62 6.57 -2.51
C THR A 239 16.49 5.69 -1.98
N SER A 240 15.55 5.35 -2.86
CA SER A 240 14.46 4.43 -2.59
C SER A 240 14.25 3.50 -3.76
N TRP A 241 13.95 2.25 -3.46
CA TRP A 241 13.66 1.23 -4.47
C TRP A 241 12.27 0.65 -4.24
N PRO A 242 11.31 0.88 -5.13
CA PRO A 242 10.05 0.14 -5.11
C PRO A 242 10.34 -1.28 -5.60
N ILE A 243 9.96 -2.28 -4.81
CA ILE A 243 10.12 -3.70 -5.11
C ILE A 243 8.76 -4.37 -5.06
N ASP A 244 8.40 -5.04 -6.15
CA ASP A 244 7.23 -5.90 -6.19
C ASP A 244 7.49 -7.14 -5.32
N THR A 245 6.86 -7.18 -4.15
CA THR A 245 7.12 -8.19 -3.11
C THR A 245 6.01 -9.21 -2.95
N GLU A 246 4.90 -9.08 -3.69
CA GLU A 246 3.77 -10.00 -3.58
C GLU A 246 3.61 -10.90 -4.82
N LYS A 247 3.36 -12.20 -4.59
CA LYS A 247 2.85 -13.07 -5.65
C LYS A 247 1.47 -12.54 -6.06
N GLY A 248 1.27 -12.22 -7.34
CA GLY A 248 0.03 -11.67 -7.94
C GLY A 248 -1.26 -12.50 -7.81
N LYS A 249 -1.39 -13.38 -6.82
CA LYS A 249 -2.58 -14.15 -6.45
C LYS A 249 -2.82 -14.17 -4.93
N ARG A 250 -2.74 -13.04 -4.23
CA ARG A 250 -3.36 -12.93 -2.90
C ARG A 250 -4.75 -12.33 -3.03
N GLN A 251 -5.75 -13.07 -2.53
CA GLN A 251 -7.13 -12.65 -2.44
C GLN A 251 -7.22 -11.32 -1.68
N SER A 252 -7.48 -10.26 -2.42
CA SER A 252 -8.15 -9.06 -1.94
C SER A 252 -9.52 -9.46 -1.38
N ALA A 253 -9.56 -9.89 -0.13
CA ALA A 253 -10.79 -10.06 0.63
C ALA A 253 -10.58 -9.45 2.02
N GLN A 254 -11.25 -8.31 2.21
CA GLN A 254 -11.41 -7.57 3.47
C GLN A 254 -10.22 -6.71 3.95
N GLY A 255 -10.20 -5.47 3.45
CA GLY A 255 -10.11 -4.29 4.32
C GLY A 255 -8.73 -3.81 4.78
N THR A 256 -7.65 -4.54 4.54
CA THR A 256 -6.30 -4.06 4.88
C THR A 256 -5.53 -3.66 3.64
N ALA A 257 -5.25 -2.36 3.56
CA ALA A 257 -4.64 -1.69 2.42
C ALA A 257 -3.10 -1.88 2.42
N ALA A 258 -2.62 -3.12 2.40
CA ALA A 258 -1.21 -3.40 2.18
C ALA A 258 -0.84 -3.07 0.72
N LEU A 259 0.34 -2.49 0.50
CA LEU A 259 0.87 -2.21 -0.84
C LEU A 259 1.32 -3.53 -1.48
N ALA A 260 1.02 -3.74 -2.76
CA ALA A 260 1.63 -4.81 -3.55
C ALA A 260 3.17 -4.61 -3.68
N THR A 261 3.61 -3.36 -3.51
CA THR A 261 5.00 -2.90 -3.67
C THR A 261 5.58 -2.45 -2.33
N SER A 262 6.65 -3.09 -1.84
CA SER A 262 7.41 -2.55 -0.70
C SER A 262 8.39 -1.49 -1.17
N LEU A 263 8.60 -0.42 -0.40
CA LEU A 263 9.64 0.58 -0.65
C LEU A 263 10.84 0.30 0.25
N TRP A 264 12.00 0.16 -0.37
CA TRP A 264 13.26 -0.05 0.32
C TRP A 264 14.02 1.28 0.36
N LEU A 265 14.06 1.91 1.52
CA LEU A 265 14.74 3.17 1.74
C LEU A 265 16.21 2.92 2.10
N VAL A 266 17.12 3.49 1.32
CA VAL A 266 18.56 3.42 1.58
C VAL A 266 19.01 4.70 2.25
N CYS A 267 19.41 4.59 3.50
CA CYS A 267 19.80 5.67 4.37
C CYS A 267 21.31 5.66 4.64
N ARG A 268 21.87 6.85 4.87
CA ARG A 268 23.25 7.06 5.35
C ARG A 268 23.24 7.99 6.56
N LYS A 269 24.35 8.04 7.29
CA LYS A 269 24.51 9.05 8.34
C LYS A 269 24.50 10.46 7.77
N ARG A 270 23.77 11.35 8.42
CA ARG A 270 23.82 12.77 8.15
C ARG A 270 25.18 13.33 8.61
N PRO A 271 25.85 14.17 7.81
CA PRO A 271 27.04 14.87 8.26
C PRO A 271 26.76 15.69 9.52
N VAL A 272 27.67 15.66 10.49
CA VAL A 272 27.52 16.39 11.78
C VAL A 272 27.32 17.91 11.58
N LYS A 273 27.87 18.46 10.49
CA LYS A 273 27.76 19.88 10.12
C LYS A 273 26.55 20.19 9.22
N ALA A 274 25.55 19.31 9.16
CA ALA A 274 24.35 19.56 8.38
C ALA A 274 23.63 20.82 8.88
N ARG A 275 23.29 21.69 7.93
CA ARG A 275 22.70 22.99 8.22
C ARG A 275 21.18 22.87 8.39
N VAL A 276 20.57 23.92 8.93
CA VAL A 276 19.12 24.15 8.82
C VAL A 276 18.83 24.52 7.36
N GLY A 277 17.86 23.86 6.75
CA GLY A 277 17.43 24.13 5.39
C GLY A 277 16.43 25.28 5.35
N HIS A 278 16.48 26.08 4.28
CA HIS A 278 15.43 27.06 3.99
C HIS A 278 14.39 26.44 3.06
N TYR A 279 13.11 26.61 3.39
CA TYR A 279 11.99 26.03 2.62
C TYR A 279 12.09 26.29 1.11
N SER A 280 12.40 27.52 0.69
CA SER A 280 12.50 27.88 -0.74
C SER A 280 13.58 27.07 -1.46
N ARG A 281 14.72 26.86 -0.80
CA ARG A 281 15.83 26.06 -1.34
C ARG A 281 15.45 24.58 -1.40
N VAL A 282 14.92 24.03 -0.31
CA VAL A 282 14.50 22.62 -0.25
C VAL A 282 13.41 22.35 -1.28
N LYS A 283 12.45 23.27 -1.44
CA LYS A 283 11.41 23.18 -2.48
C LYS A 283 11.98 23.10 -3.89
N ARG A 284 12.96 23.94 -4.22
CA ARG A 284 13.62 23.87 -5.52
C ARG A 284 14.38 22.55 -5.71
N GLU A 285 15.17 22.14 -4.71
CA GLU A 285 15.91 20.87 -4.74
C GLU A 285 14.97 19.65 -4.88
N MET A 286 13.82 19.67 -4.20
CA MET A 286 12.74 18.69 -4.36
C MET A 286 12.22 18.68 -5.79
N GLN A 287 11.80 19.83 -6.32
CA GLN A 287 11.21 19.93 -7.66
C GLN A 287 12.16 19.43 -8.74
N GLU A 288 13.44 19.81 -8.68
CA GLU A 288 14.47 19.36 -9.62
C GLU A 288 14.63 17.83 -9.60
N ARG A 289 14.85 17.24 -8.41
CA ARG A 289 15.07 15.79 -8.24
C ARG A 289 13.84 14.96 -8.58
N ILE A 290 12.66 15.41 -8.15
CA ILE A 290 11.39 14.75 -8.46
C ILE A 290 11.17 14.78 -9.98
N THR A 291 11.30 15.93 -10.63
CA THR A 291 11.04 16.06 -12.07
C THR A 291 11.96 15.18 -12.91
N GLU A 292 13.25 15.09 -12.56
CA GLU A 292 14.20 14.19 -13.24
C GLU A 292 13.76 12.72 -13.10
N ARG A 293 13.43 12.29 -11.88
CA ARG A 293 13.09 10.88 -11.61
C ARG A 293 11.70 10.50 -12.11
N LEU A 294 10.73 11.41 -12.07
CA LEU A 294 9.37 11.17 -12.54
C LEU A 294 9.33 10.88 -14.04
N ARG A 295 10.21 11.49 -14.85
CA ARG A 295 10.32 11.15 -16.27
C ARG A 295 10.72 9.69 -16.45
N TYR A 296 11.74 9.24 -15.73
CA TYR A 296 12.16 7.84 -15.74
C TYR A 296 11.03 6.89 -15.33
N PHE A 297 10.31 7.19 -14.24
CA PHE A 297 9.18 6.37 -13.81
C PHE A 297 8.02 6.39 -14.81
N TRP A 298 7.76 7.54 -15.44
CA TRP A 298 6.73 7.66 -16.46
C TRP A 298 7.05 6.81 -17.68
N ASP A 299 8.30 6.84 -18.16
CA ASP A 299 8.75 6.03 -19.29
C ASP A 299 8.77 4.53 -18.95
N ALA A 300 9.05 4.20 -17.68
CA ALA A 300 8.93 2.84 -17.14
C ALA A 300 7.48 2.38 -16.89
N LYS A 301 6.48 3.16 -17.33
CA LYS A 301 5.03 2.86 -17.19
C LYS A 301 4.53 2.77 -15.74
N VAL A 302 5.23 3.36 -14.77
CA VAL A 302 4.70 3.54 -13.42
C VAL A 302 3.62 4.63 -13.46
N ARG A 303 2.42 4.32 -12.99
CA ARG A 303 1.24 5.21 -13.05
C ARG A 303 0.45 5.16 -11.74
N GLY A 304 -0.58 6.00 -11.62
CA GLY A 304 -1.53 5.96 -10.51
C GLY A 304 -0.90 6.26 -9.15
N PRO A 305 -1.43 5.67 -8.06
CA PRO A 305 -0.90 5.89 -6.71
C PRO A 305 0.57 5.50 -6.53
N ASP A 306 1.05 4.50 -7.27
CA ASP A 306 2.45 4.05 -7.21
C ASP A 306 3.42 5.11 -7.72
N PHE A 307 2.96 6.00 -8.60
CA PHE A 307 3.74 7.14 -9.08
C PHE A 307 4.08 8.13 -7.95
N VAL A 308 3.13 8.37 -7.04
CA VAL A 308 3.35 9.18 -5.82
C VAL A 308 4.38 8.52 -4.91
N TRP A 309 4.26 7.21 -4.70
CA TRP A 309 5.18 6.46 -3.84
C TRP A 309 6.60 6.42 -4.40
N ALA A 310 6.75 6.24 -5.71
CA ALA A 310 8.05 6.22 -6.37
C ALA A 310 8.80 7.56 -6.22
N ALA A 311 8.06 8.67 -6.15
CA ALA A 311 8.64 10.02 -6.04
C ALA A 311 9.01 10.44 -4.61
N ILE A 312 8.42 9.79 -3.59
CA ILE A 312 8.67 10.13 -2.19
C ILE A 312 10.14 9.93 -1.83
N GLY A 313 10.78 8.84 -2.24
CA GLY A 313 12.19 8.63 -1.91
C GLY A 313 13.16 9.66 -2.50
N PRO A 314 13.11 9.97 -3.81
CA PRO A 314 13.88 11.07 -4.40
C PRO A 314 13.67 12.41 -3.69
N ALA A 315 12.42 12.71 -3.32
CA ALA A 315 12.11 13.92 -2.57
C ALA A 315 12.71 13.89 -1.15
N LEU A 316 12.65 12.74 -0.48
CA LEU A 316 13.13 12.57 0.89
C LEU A 316 14.62 12.88 1.01
N GLU A 317 15.42 12.66 -0.02
CA GLU A 317 16.84 13.02 0.02
C GLU A 317 17.05 14.53 0.24
N SER A 318 16.30 15.36 -0.49
CA SER A 318 16.42 16.83 -0.37
C SER A 318 15.91 17.38 0.96
N TYR A 319 14.96 16.70 1.61
CA TYR A 319 14.44 17.12 2.91
C TYR A 319 15.28 16.57 4.06
N SER A 320 15.59 15.27 4.02
CA SER A 320 16.34 14.57 5.07
C SER A 320 17.83 14.92 5.10
N SER A 321 18.38 15.61 4.11
CA SER A 321 19.77 16.11 4.16
C SER A 321 19.97 17.23 5.20
N TYR A 322 18.89 17.91 5.60
CA TYR A 322 18.92 19.02 6.56
C TYR A 322 18.53 18.54 7.96
N LYS A 323 19.05 19.19 9.02
CA LYS A 323 18.65 18.88 10.40
C LYS A 323 17.16 19.14 10.64
N GLU A 324 16.73 20.28 10.13
CA GLU A 324 15.38 20.81 10.19
C GLU A 324 15.25 21.73 8.96
N VAL A 325 14.02 21.91 8.45
CA VAL A 325 13.74 22.88 7.39
C VAL A 325 12.83 23.96 7.96
N ARG A 326 13.15 25.23 7.70
CA ARG A 326 12.38 26.37 8.21
C ARG A 326 11.92 27.30 7.10
N ARG A 327 10.77 27.93 7.33
CA ARG A 327 10.24 29.02 6.52
C ARG A 327 10.98 30.33 6.83
N ASN A 328 10.79 31.34 5.98
CA ASN A 328 11.34 32.68 6.23
C ASN A 328 10.76 33.33 7.50
N THR A 329 9.57 32.91 7.91
CA THR A 329 8.91 33.29 9.17
C THR A 329 9.57 32.68 10.41
N GLY A 330 10.48 31.72 10.24
CA GLY A 330 11.12 30.97 11.32
C GLY A 330 10.38 29.70 11.74
N GLU A 331 9.16 29.49 11.24
CA GLU A 331 8.36 28.28 11.51
C GLU A 331 8.95 27.04 10.84
N PRO A 332 8.86 25.86 11.48
CA PRO A 332 9.31 24.61 10.89
C PRO A 332 8.42 24.21 9.70
N PHE A 333 9.05 23.72 8.63
CA PHE A 333 8.37 23.02 7.54
C PHE A 333 8.35 21.52 7.89
N THR A 334 7.18 21.06 8.30
CA THR A 334 6.96 19.72 8.88
C THR A 334 7.03 18.60 7.84
N VAL A 335 7.20 17.36 8.30
CA VAL A 335 7.17 16.17 7.43
C VAL A 335 5.80 16.03 6.75
N THR A 336 4.70 16.34 7.44
CA THR A 336 3.34 16.31 6.89
C THR A 336 3.17 17.27 5.73
N GLU A 337 3.64 18.51 5.89
CA GLU A 337 3.62 19.52 4.82
C GLU A 337 4.54 19.12 3.67
N PHE A 338 5.72 18.56 3.97
CA PHE A 338 6.63 18.00 2.96
C PHE A 338 5.96 16.92 2.12
N LEU A 339 5.35 15.90 2.74
CA LEU A 339 4.68 14.81 2.01
C LEU A 339 3.51 15.33 1.16
N THR A 340 2.81 16.37 1.63
CA THR A 340 1.74 17.02 0.88
C THR A 340 2.27 17.79 -0.33
N GLU A 341 3.38 18.51 -0.18
CA GLU A 341 4.05 19.21 -1.28
C GLU A 341 4.57 18.22 -2.34
N VAL A 342 5.17 17.10 -1.92
CA VAL A 342 5.63 16.04 -2.83
C VAL A 342 4.46 15.46 -3.62
N ARG A 343 3.36 15.12 -2.93
CA ARG A 343 2.13 14.64 -3.59
C ARG A 343 1.68 15.59 -4.68
N ARG A 344 1.58 16.89 -4.36
CA ARG A 344 1.18 17.92 -5.31
C ARG A 344 2.11 18.00 -6.52
N ILE A 345 3.43 18.03 -6.31
CA ILE A 345 4.41 18.09 -7.43
C ILE A 345 4.24 16.89 -8.37
N VAL A 346 4.00 15.70 -7.81
CA VAL A 346 3.86 14.46 -8.60
C VAL A 346 2.55 14.46 -9.38
N THR A 347 1.45 14.84 -8.72
CA THR A 347 0.13 14.88 -9.37
C THR A 347 0.05 15.96 -10.43
N ASP A 348 0.69 17.11 -10.23
CA ASP A 348 0.82 18.17 -11.24
C ASP A 348 1.67 17.72 -12.44
N PHE A 349 2.78 17.02 -12.20
CA PHE A 349 3.61 16.47 -13.27
C PHE A 349 2.83 15.44 -14.11
N ALA A 350 2.14 14.50 -13.45
CA ALA A 350 1.36 13.47 -14.12
C ALA A 350 0.24 14.11 -14.97
N LEU A 351 -0.48 15.07 -14.40
CA LEU A 351 -1.53 15.79 -15.09
C LEU A 351 -0.99 16.62 -16.27
N GLY A 352 0.17 17.27 -16.11
CA GLY A 352 0.83 17.99 -17.20
C GLY A 352 1.22 17.07 -18.35
N LYS A 353 1.53 15.78 -18.09
CA LYS A 353 1.74 14.78 -19.15
C LYS A 353 0.46 14.38 -19.86
N VAL A 354 -0.64 14.23 -19.12
CA VAL A 354 -1.97 13.95 -19.69
C VAL A 354 -2.49 15.13 -20.53
N LEU A 355 -2.13 16.36 -20.17
CA LEU A 355 -2.53 17.59 -20.85
C LEU A 355 -1.50 18.12 -21.87
N HIS A 356 -0.50 17.32 -22.27
CA HIS A 356 0.54 17.70 -23.24
C HIS A 356 1.28 19.02 -22.93
N GLY A 357 1.48 19.31 -21.64
CA GLY A 357 2.20 20.49 -21.17
C GLY A 357 1.35 21.76 -21.04
N ALA A 358 0.02 21.67 -21.18
CA ALA A 358 -0.87 22.78 -20.84
C ALA A 358 -0.79 23.12 -19.34
N SER A 359 -1.08 24.38 -18.99
CA SER A 359 -1.05 24.83 -17.60
C SER A 359 -2.09 24.09 -16.75
N THR A 360 -1.65 23.51 -15.64
CA THR A 360 -2.50 22.80 -14.68
C THR A 360 -3.09 23.71 -13.60
N GLU A 361 -2.63 24.95 -13.49
CA GLU A 361 -2.97 25.85 -12.37
C GLU A 361 -4.46 26.23 -12.34
N ALA A 362 -5.06 26.43 -13.51
CA ALA A 362 -6.45 26.87 -13.66
C ALA A 362 -7.48 25.73 -13.55
N LEU A 363 -7.04 24.47 -13.50
CA LEU A 363 -7.92 23.31 -13.33
C LEU A 363 -8.48 23.21 -11.92
N ASP A 364 -9.73 22.83 -11.79
CA ASP A 364 -10.35 22.49 -10.51
C ASP A 364 -9.99 21.06 -10.08
N GLU A 365 -10.04 20.80 -8.78
CA GLU A 365 -9.62 19.54 -8.17
C GLU A 365 -10.43 18.33 -8.66
N TRP A 366 -11.72 18.51 -8.97
CA TRP A 366 -12.59 17.46 -9.48
C TRP A 366 -12.20 17.03 -10.90
N THR A 367 -11.91 17.99 -11.78
CA THR A 367 -11.43 17.71 -13.13
C THR A 367 -10.06 17.06 -13.11
N ARG A 368 -9.15 17.52 -12.23
CA ARG A 368 -7.83 16.89 -12.06
C ARG A 368 -7.97 15.41 -11.66
N TYR A 369 -8.82 15.11 -10.68
CA TYR A 369 -9.10 13.74 -10.27
C TYR A 369 -9.72 12.92 -11.41
N TYR A 370 -10.72 13.47 -12.11
CA TYR A 370 -11.42 12.77 -13.19
C TYR A 370 -10.45 12.32 -14.30
N LEU A 371 -9.61 13.24 -14.77
CA LEU A 371 -8.63 12.95 -15.83
C LEU A 371 -7.67 11.83 -15.43
N MET A 372 -7.11 11.89 -14.23
CA MET A 372 -6.18 10.86 -13.78
C MET A 372 -6.86 9.52 -13.48
N HIS A 373 -8.07 9.54 -12.94
CA HIS A 373 -8.83 8.32 -12.71
C HIS A 373 -9.13 7.64 -14.05
N LYS A 374 -9.56 8.41 -15.05
CA LYS A 374 -9.84 7.90 -16.38
C LYS A 374 -8.58 7.40 -17.10
N ASP A 375 -7.46 8.11 -16.99
CA ASP A 375 -6.16 7.66 -17.54
C ASP A 375 -5.70 6.33 -16.94
N TYR A 376 -5.83 6.16 -15.62
CA TYR A 376 -5.28 5.00 -14.93
C TYR A 376 -6.23 3.80 -14.82
N PHE A 377 -7.50 4.03 -14.50
CA PHE A 377 -8.51 2.98 -14.28
C PHE A 377 -9.55 2.89 -15.41
N GLY A 378 -9.58 3.88 -16.32
CA GLY A 378 -10.67 4.01 -17.27
C GLY A 378 -12.02 4.23 -16.56
N THR A 379 -13.01 3.47 -16.99
CA THR A 379 -14.37 3.45 -16.40
C THR A 379 -14.67 2.12 -15.70
N GLU A 380 -13.63 1.31 -15.43
CA GLU A 380 -13.76 0.04 -14.73
C GLU A 380 -13.88 0.22 -13.20
N ASN A 381 -14.08 -0.89 -12.48
CA ASN A 381 -14.16 -0.89 -11.02
C ASN A 381 -12.76 -0.76 -10.41
N ALA A 382 -12.46 0.39 -9.81
CA ALA A 382 -11.18 0.68 -9.17
C ALA A 382 -11.18 0.31 -7.66
N PRO A 383 -10.05 -0.21 -7.12
CA PRO A 383 -9.91 -0.47 -5.68
C PRO A 383 -10.03 0.81 -4.83
N VAL A 384 -10.84 0.75 -3.76
CA VAL A 384 -11.11 1.93 -2.91
C VAL A 384 -9.86 2.60 -2.35
N GLY A 385 -8.88 1.81 -1.92
CA GLY A 385 -7.66 2.33 -1.32
C GLY A 385 -6.83 3.15 -2.30
N GLU A 386 -6.83 2.78 -3.56
CA GLU A 386 -6.12 3.52 -4.62
C GLU A 386 -6.85 4.81 -4.99
N CYS A 387 -8.19 4.78 -5.03
CA CYS A 387 -8.99 5.98 -5.23
C CYS A 387 -8.80 6.99 -4.09
N ILE A 388 -8.70 6.53 -2.83
CA ILE A 388 -8.40 7.40 -1.68
C ILE A 388 -7.05 8.10 -1.88
N LEU A 389 -6.02 7.35 -2.25
CA LEU A 389 -4.68 7.90 -2.45
C LEU A 389 -4.65 8.93 -3.59
N LEU A 390 -5.33 8.64 -4.70
CA LEU A 390 -5.45 9.58 -5.82
C LEU A 390 -6.21 10.85 -5.41
N ALA A 391 -7.34 10.71 -4.69
CA ALA A 391 -8.15 11.83 -4.23
C ALA A 391 -7.37 12.74 -3.27
N GLN A 392 -6.64 12.15 -2.32
CA GLN A 392 -5.75 12.88 -1.41
C GLN A 392 -4.64 13.65 -2.15
N GLY A 393 -4.15 13.12 -3.27
CA GLY A 393 -3.16 13.80 -4.11
C GLY A 393 -3.68 15.08 -4.79
N TYR A 394 -4.99 15.19 -4.96
CA TYR A 394 -5.67 16.37 -5.53
C TYR A 394 -6.43 17.21 -4.49
N GLY A 395 -6.32 16.85 -3.20
CA GLY A 395 -6.96 17.60 -2.12
C GLY A 395 -8.48 17.42 -2.01
N VAL A 396 -9.04 16.34 -2.58
CA VAL A 396 -10.47 16.01 -2.51
C VAL A 396 -10.72 14.73 -1.72
N SER A 397 -11.90 14.60 -1.10
CA SER A 397 -12.30 13.36 -0.43
C SER A 397 -13.12 12.45 -1.36
N LEU A 398 -13.14 11.15 -1.07
CA LEU A 398 -14.00 10.21 -1.80
C LEU A 398 -15.49 10.50 -1.62
N ASP A 399 -15.87 11.03 -0.46
CA ASP A 399 -17.25 11.36 -0.16
C ASP A 399 -17.69 12.57 -0.98
N ASP A 400 -16.82 13.58 -1.13
CA ASP A 400 -17.07 14.73 -2.03
C ASP A 400 -17.22 14.26 -3.49
N LEU A 401 -16.33 13.39 -3.96
CA LEU A 401 -16.39 12.84 -5.32
C LEU A 401 -17.65 11.98 -5.58
N SER A 402 -18.21 11.39 -4.52
CA SER A 402 -19.42 10.55 -4.58
C SER A 402 -20.71 11.31 -4.24
N ALA A 403 -20.59 12.56 -3.75
CA ALA A 403 -21.74 13.36 -3.33
C ALA A 403 -22.69 13.60 -4.49
N ALA A 404 -24.01 13.67 -4.24
CA ALA A 404 -25.01 13.78 -5.30
C ALA A 404 -24.83 15.02 -6.20
N GLN A 405 -24.26 16.10 -5.68
CA GLN A 405 -23.96 17.32 -6.45
C GLN A 405 -22.81 17.10 -7.44
N VAL A 406 -21.79 16.33 -7.06
CA VAL A 406 -20.62 16.04 -7.89
C VAL A 406 -20.85 14.80 -8.75
N GLY A 407 -21.16 13.66 -8.12
CA GLY A 407 -21.56 12.43 -8.79
C GLY A 407 -20.52 11.92 -9.80
N LEU A 408 -19.22 12.04 -9.50
CA LEU A 408 -18.15 11.52 -10.36
C LEU A 408 -17.85 10.04 -10.06
N LEU A 409 -18.06 9.60 -8.83
CA LEU A 409 -17.84 8.22 -8.41
C LEU A 409 -19.13 7.55 -7.91
N LYS A 410 -19.25 6.25 -8.19
CA LYS A 410 -20.27 5.39 -7.61
C LYS A 410 -19.62 4.17 -6.96
N ARG A 411 -20.22 3.68 -5.87
CA ARG A 411 -19.84 2.38 -5.29
C ARG A 411 -20.32 1.25 -6.21
N ALA A 412 -19.43 0.33 -6.55
CA ALA A 412 -19.74 -0.79 -7.42
C ALA A 412 -19.88 -2.11 -6.63
N GLY A 413 -21.05 -2.76 -6.78
CA GLY A 413 -21.34 -4.10 -6.22
C GLY A 413 -21.37 -4.17 -4.68
N SER A 414 -21.30 -5.40 -4.15
CA SER A 414 -21.18 -5.68 -2.70
C SER A 414 -19.79 -5.36 -2.14
N GLY A 415 -18.81 -5.07 -3.01
CA GLY A 415 -17.47 -4.64 -2.63
C GLY A 415 -17.39 -3.17 -2.22
N ASN A 416 -16.18 -2.72 -1.85
CA ASN A 416 -15.88 -1.31 -1.61
C ASN A 416 -15.34 -0.58 -2.86
N ALA A 417 -15.28 -1.26 -4.02
CA ALA A 417 -14.75 -0.68 -5.26
C ALA A 417 -15.52 0.56 -5.72
N ARG A 418 -14.83 1.45 -6.44
CA ARG A 418 -15.37 2.71 -6.97
C ARG A 418 -15.30 2.69 -8.48
N LYS A 419 -16.39 3.12 -9.13
CA LYS A 419 -16.48 3.27 -10.58
C LYS A 419 -16.60 4.75 -10.94
N LEU A 420 -15.82 5.21 -11.92
CA LEU A 420 -15.94 6.54 -12.52
C LEU A 420 -17.17 6.60 -13.43
N LEU A 421 -17.97 7.65 -13.29
CA LEU A 421 -19.18 7.85 -14.09
C LEU A 421 -18.92 8.72 -15.32
N GLY A 422 -19.28 8.22 -16.49
CA GLY A 422 -19.30 9.00 -17.73
C GLY A 422 -20.53 9.94 -17.83
N HIS A 423 -20.55 10.81 -18.83
CA HIS A 423 -21.64 11.78 -19.05
C HIS A 423 -23.07 11.18 -19.05
N THR A 424 -23.27 9.98 -19.59
CA THR A 424 -24.55 9.25 -19.65
C THR A 424 -24.96 8.64 -18.32
N GLU A 425 -24.00 8.28 -17.47
CA GLU A 425 -24.24 7.62 -16.18
C GLU A 425 -24.45 8.64 -15.05
N ARG A 426 -23.97 9.87 -15.22
CA ARG A 426 -24.18 10.95 -14.24
C ARG A 426 -25.60 11.49 -14.38
N THR A 427 -26.48 11.22 -13.42
CA THR A 427 -27.90 11.62 -13.46
C THR A 427 -28.21 12.90 -12.69
N SER A 428 -27.21 13.56 -12.09
CA SER A 428 -27.44 14.76 -11.31
C SER A 428 -27.85 15.94 -12.19
N ASP A 429 -28.89 16.66 -11.77
CA ASP A 429 -29.32 17.91 -12.41
C ASP A 429 -28.32 19.06 -12.18
N TRP A 430 -27.40 18.89 -11.22
CA TRP A 430 -26.37 19.88 -10.84
C TRP A 430 -25.17 19.91 -11.81
N ILE A 431 -25.12 19.04 -12.82
CA ILE A 431 -24.01 19.00 -13.77
C ILE A 431 -24.03 20.27 -14.63
N GLY A 432 -22.95 21.04 -14.55
CA GLY A 432 -22.79 22.32 -15.24
C GLY A 432 -23.32 23.51 -14.44
N HIS A 433 -23.60 23.34 -13.15
CA HIS A 433 -23.95 24.42 -12.22
C HIS A 433 -22.81 24.69 -11.22
N GLU A 434 -22.83 25.87 -10.60
CA GLU A 434 -21.84 26.23 -9.58
C GLU A 434 -21.92 25.29 -8.38
N HIS A 435 -20.77 24.76 -7.97
CA HIS A 435 -20.64 24.05 -6.70
C HIS A 435 -20.63 25.04 -5.53
N THR A 436 -20.66 24.53 -4.30
CA THR A 436 -20.55 25.34 -3.07
C THR A 436 -19.29 26.22 -3.02
N SER A 437 -18.28 25.92 -3.83
CA SER A 437 -17.06 26.71 -4.03
C SER A 437 -17.23 27.96 -4.93
N GLY A 438 -18.40 28.14 -5.56
CA GLY A 438 -18.69 29.23 -6.50
C GLY A 438 -18.01 29.07 -7.87
N ARG A 439 -17.57 27.85 -8.22
CA ARG A 439 -16.98 27.53 -9.53
C ARG A 439 -17.65 26.30 -10.11
N ILE A 440 -17.70 26.22 -11.43
CA ILE A 440 -18.17 25.05 -12.17
C ILE A 440 -16.93 24.23 -12.57
N PRO A 441 -16.80 22.97 -12.14
CA PRO A 441 -15.74 22.09 -12.59
C PRO A 441 -15.72 21.98 -14.12
N MET A 442 -14.54 22.02 -14.72
CA MET A 442 -14.41 21.92 -16.18
C MET A 442 -14.99 20.62 -16.72
N ILE A 443 -14.86 19.51 -15.98
CA ILE A 443 -15.49 18.23 -16.35
C ILE A 443 -17.03 18.30 -16.35
N ASP A 444 -17.62 19.13 -15.49
CA ASP A 444 -19.07 19.34 -15.45
C ASP A 444 -19.54 20.16 -16.64
N VAL A 445 -18.75 21.17 -17.04
CA VAL A 445 -18.97 21.95 -18.26
C VAL A 445 -18.94 21.05 -19.49
N ILE A 446 -17.94 20.18 -19.59
CA ILE A 446 -17.80 19.24 -20.73
C ILE A 446 -18.96 18.24 -20.75
N HIS A 447 -19.26 17.58 -19.62
CA HIS A 447 -20.36 16.60 -19.58
C HIS A 447 -21.72 17.25 -19.81
N ARG A 448 -21.93 18.52 -19.41
CA ARG A 448 -23.14 19.28 -19.75
C ARG A 448 -23.24 19.53 -21.25
N ALA A 449 -22.16 19.97 -21.88
CA ALA A 449 -22.12 20.16 -23.34
C ALA A 449 -22.41 18.86 -24.10
N MET A 450 -21.84 17.73 -23.65
CA MET A 450 -22.10 16.41 -24.23
C MET A 450 -23.57 16.01 -24.10
N LYS A 451 -24.21 16.25 -22.95
CA LYS A 451 -25.64 15.97 -22.76
C LYS A 451 -26.54 16.83 -23.64
N LEU A 452 -26.22 18.11 -23.82
CA LEU A 452 -26.96 19.01 -24.71
C LEU A 452 -26.84 18.57 -26.17
N TRP A 453 -25.66 18.07 -26.57
CA TRP A 453 -25.44 17.49 -27.89
C TRP A 453 -26.28 16.23 -28.11
N ASP A 454 -26.26 15.28 -27.17
CA ASP A 454 -27.04 14.04 -27.24
C ASP A 454 -28.56 14.30 -27.29
N ALA A 455 -29.02 15.36 -26.63
CA ALA A 455 -30.41 15.80 -26.68
C ALA A 455 -30.81 16.43 -28.03
N GLY A 456 -29.84 16.79 -28.88
CA GLY A 456 -30.08 17.44 -30.18
C GLY A 456 -30.53 18.89 -30.06
N GLU A 457 -30.21 19.57 -28.95
CA GLU A 457 -30.70 20.93 -28.66
C GLU A 457 -29.71 22.01 -29.15
N SER A 458 -29.64 22.21 -30.47
CA SER A 458 -28.67 23.13 -31.11
C SER A 458 -28.69 24.57 -30.56
N ALA A 459 -29.86 25.08 -30.17
CA ALA A 459 -29.98 26.42 -29.59
C ALA A 459 -29.34 26.50 -28.20
N HIS A 460 -29.55 25.49 -27.36
CA HIS A 460 -29.01 25.47 -26.00
C HIS A 460 -27.51 25.21 -25.97
N ILE A 461 -26.99 24.36 -26.85
CA ILE A 461 -25.53 24.14 -26.90
C ILE A 461 -24.80 25.40 -27.41
N ASN A 462 -25.36 26.13 -28.38
CA ASN A 462 -24.80 27.40 -28.85
C ASN A 462 -24.77 28.45 -27.75
N ALA A 463 -25.89 28.59 -27.02
CA ALA A 463 -25.96 29.49 -25.86
C ALA A 463 -24.93 29.10 -24.80
N TYR A 464 -24.78 27.79 -24.52
CA TYR A 464 -23.85 27.29 -23.52
C TYR A 464 -22.37 27.53 -23.88
N PHE A 465 -21.98 27.29 -25.13
CA PHE A 465 -20.63 27.57 -25.64
C PHE A 465 -20.30 29.06 -25.58
N HIS A 466 -21.27 29.93 -25.91
CA HIS A 466 -21.10 31.38 -25.84
C HIS A 466 -21.00 31.87 -24.39
N GLU A 467 -21.91 31.43 -23.51
CA GLU A 467 -21.94 31.80 -22.09
C GLU A 467 -20.62 31.47 -21.36
N HIS A 468 -20.04 30.30 -21.65
CA HIS A 468 -18.82 29.83 -21.00
C HIS A 468 -17.54 30.10 -21.82
N GLY A 469 -17.66 30.77 -22.98
CA GLY A 469 -16.52 31.12 -23.84
C GLY A 469 -15.68 29.93 -24.31
N LEU A 470 -16.29 28.76 -24.52
CA LEU A 470 -15.57 27.49 -24.72
C LEU A 470 -14.75 27.44 -26.02
N GLN A 471 -15.14 28.21 -27.03
CA GLN A 471 -14.46 28.28 -28.34
C GLN A 471 -12.98 28.70 -28.22
N GLU A 472 -12.70 29.72 -27.40
CA GLU A 472 -11.36 30.29 -27.23
C GLU A 472 -10.66 29.77 -25.97
N ASN A 473 -11.38 28.99 -25.16
CA ASN A 473 -10.87 28.46 -23.92
C ASN A 473 -9.83 27.35 -24.18
N THR A 474 -8.55 27.73 -24.08
CA THR A 474 -7.42 26.81 -24.25
C THR A 474 -7.43 25.66 -23.25
N LEU A 475 -7.94 25.90 -22.03
CA LEU A 475 -8.06 24.87 -21.01
C LEU A 475 -9.14 23.85 -21.36
N PHE A 476 -10.30 24.31 -21.84
CA PHE A 476 -11.35 23.43 -22.34
C PHE A 476 -10.81 22.51 -23.44
N LYS A 477 -10.13 23.08 -24.45
CA LYS A 477 -9.52 22.28 -25.53
C LYS A 477 -8.50 21.28 -25.02
N ALA A 478 -7.64 21.66 -24.09
CA ALA A 478 -6.65 20.75 -23.50
C ALA A 478 -7.30 19.59 -22.74
N VAL A 479 -8.35 19.86 -21.94
CA VAL A 479 -9.06 18.83 -21.19
C VAL A 479 -9.83 17.90 -22.12
N VAL A 480 -10.53 18.44 -23.12
CA VAL A 480 -11.24 17.62 -24.12
C VAL A 480 -10.27 16.74 -24.91
N GLN A 481 -9.12 17.28 -25.32
CA GLN A 481 -8.07 16.50 -25.99
C GLN A 481 -7.56 15.35 -25.13
N ALA A 482 -7.30 15.59 -23.83
CA ALA A 482 -6.91 14.52 -22.91
C ALA A 482 -8.01 13.46 -22.73
N LEU A 483 -9.29 13.86 -22.70
CA LEU A 483 -10.40 12.93 -22.63
C LEU A 483 -10.54 12.08 -23.90
N ILE A 484 -10.28 12.66 -25.08
CA ILE A 484 -10.26 11.93 -26.35
C ILE A 484 -9.21 10.82 -26.30
N GLU A 485 -7.99 11.15 -25.89
CA GLU A 485 -6.87 10.21 -25.86
C GLU A 485 -7.01 9.09 -24.82
N THR A 486 -7.65 9.39 -23.70
CA THR A 486 -7.95 8.40 -22.65
C THR A 486 -9.20 7.55 -22.97
N SER A 487 -10.02 7.94 -23.95
CA SER A 487 -11.16 7.14 -24.41
C SER A 487 -10.76 6.10 -25.47
N PRO A 488 -11.26 4.84 -25.39
CA PRO A 488 -10.99 3.80 -26.38
C PRO A 488 -11.40 4.19 -27.81
N GLN A 489 -10.66 3.70 -28.81
CA GLN A 489 -11.01 3.90 -30.22
C GLN A 489 -12.37 3.26 -30.54
N GLY A 490 -13.21 3.99 -31.29
CA GLY A 490 -14.56 3.54 -31.68
C GLY A 490 -15.64 3.70 -30.60
N ASN A 491 -15.32 4.29 -29.44
CA ASN A 491 -16.31 4.62 -28.42
C ASN A 491 -17.11 5.88 -28.81
N SER A 492 -18.44 5.87 -28.61
CA SER A 492 -19.32 7.00 -28.86
C SER A 492 -18.91 8.26 -28.10
N GLU A 493 -18.39 8.11 -26.87
CA GLU A 493 -17.86 9.21 -26.08
C GLU A 493 -16.73 9.94 -26.81
N ARG A 494 -15.82 9.19 -27.45
CA ARG A 494 -14.67 9.75 -28.15
C ARG A 494 -15.11 10.54 -29.37
N SER A 495 -16.00 9.99 -30.18
CA SER A 495 -16.55 10.68 -31.35
C SER A 495 -17.29 11.96 -30.97
N LEU A 496 -18.00 11.96 -29.85
CA LEU A 496 -18.67 13.15 -29.34
C LEU A 496 -17.66 14.22 -28.90
N LEU A 497 -16.61 13.84 -28.17
CA LEU A 497 -15.55 14.77 -27.76
C LEU A 497 -14.78 15.33 -28.97
N GLU A 498 -14.48 14.51 -29.98
CA GLU A 498 -13.86 14.92 -31.25
C GLU A 498 -14.75 15.90 -32.04
N THR A 499 -16.07 15.81 -31.87
CA THR A 499 -17.01 16.77 -32.45
C THR A 499 -16.99 18.07 -31.64
N LEU A 500 -17.09 18.00 -30.32
CA LEU A 500 -17.13 19.15 -29.43
C LEU A 500 -15.85 20.02 -29.47
N ILE A 501 -14.68 19.40 -29.64
CA ILE A 501 -13.41 20.15 -29.70
C ILE A 501 -13.29 20.99 -30.98
N ASN A 502 -13.94 20.56 -32.06
CA ASN A 502 -13.95 21.22 -33.36
C ASN A 502 -15.22 22.03 -33.62
N TYR A 503 -16.16 22.05 -32.67
CA TYR A 503 -17.47 22.64 -32.87
C TYR A 503 -17.42 24.17 -32.98
N GLU A 504 -17.95 24.70 -34.07
CA GLU A 504 -18.19 26.12 -34.25
C GLU A 504 -19.69 26.45 -34.08
N PRO A 505 -20.07 27.24 -33.06
CA PRO A 505 -21.42 27.74 -32.87
C PRO A 505 -22.08 28.28 -34.15
N GLY A 506 -23.10 27.56 -34.62
CA GLY A 506 -23.76 27.81 -35.91
C GLY A 506 -23.88 26.56 -36.79
N GLU A 507 -23.08 25.53 -36.51
CA GLU A 507 -23.17 24.24 -37.21
C GLU A 507 -24.39 23.39 -36.75
N PRO A 508 -24.99 22.59 -37.66
CA PRO A 508 -26.13 21.74 -37.32
C PRO A 508 -25.73 20.57 -36.40
N VAL A 509 -26.40 20.44 -35.24
CA VAL A 509 -26.23 19.31 -34.31
C VAL A 509 -27.03 18.09 -34.80
N SER A 510 -26.35 17.00 -35.13
CA SER A 510 -27.00 15.72 -35.42
C SER A 510 -27.13 14.90 -34.13
N GLY A 511 -28.32 14.87 -33.53
CA GLY A 511 -28.59 14.01 -32.38
C GLY A 511 -28.47 12.53 -32.75
N ILE A 512 -27.72 11.75 -31.96
CA ILE A 512 -27.68 10.29 -32.10
C ILE A 512 -28.96 9.74 -31.45
N SER A 513 -29.92 9.28 -32.28
CA SER A 513 -31.12 8.62 -31.76
C SER A 513 -30.76 7.25 -31.20
N PHE A 514 -30.67 7.13 -29.88
CA PHE A 514 -30.66 5.81 -29.23
C PHE A 514 -32.07 5.21 -29.28
N PRO A 515 -32.24 3.93 -29.69
CA PRO A 515 -33.55 3.29 -29.68
C PRO A 515 -34.03 3.16 -28.23
N ARG A 516 -35.17 3.79 -27.92
CA ARG A 516 -35.91 3.58 -26.67
C ARG A 516 -36.16 2.07 -26.52
N GLN A 517 -35.58 1.45 -25.49
CA GLN A 517 -36.06 0.14 -25.04
C GLN A 517 -37.54 0.30 -24.64
N SER A 518 -38.42 -0.28 -25.45
CA SER A 518 -39.84 -0.38 -25.14
C SER A 518 -40.01 -1.14 -23.82
N LYS A 519 -40.58 -0.49 -22.82
CA LYS A 519 -41.25 -1.18 -21.71
C LYS A 519 -42.26 -2.15 -22.33
N LYS A 520 -41.98 -3.45 -22.29
CA LYS A 520 -43.03 -4.46 -22.39
C LYS A 520 -43.69 -4.55 -21.02
N GLU A 521 -44.87 -3.97 -20.90
CA GLU A 521 -45.85 -4.37 -19.90
C GLU A 521 -46.19 -5.84 -20.17
N ASN A 522 -45.75 -6.72 -19.27
CA ASN A 522 -46.23 -8.10 -19.22
C ASN A 522 -47.44 -8.11 -18.25
N GLU A 523 -48.62 -7.85 -18.78
CA GLU A 523 -49.84 -8.46 -18.25
C GLU A 523 -49.92 -9.87 -18.83
N GLY A 524 -49.84 -10.87 -17.96
CA GLY A 524 -49.90 -12.27 -18.33
C GLY A 524 -50.07 -13.14 -17.10
N GLN A 525 -51.34 -13.30 -16.68
CA GLN A 525 -51.77 -14.34 -15.76
C GLN A 525 -51.24 -15.70 -16.20
N LEU A 526 -50.61 -16.44 -15.28
CA LEU A 526 -50.47 -17.89 -15.41
C LEU A 526 -50.88 -18.54 -14.09
N THR A 527 -51.98 -19.28 -14.20
CA THR A 527 -52.60 -20.16 -13.24
C THR A 527 -51.71 -21.38 -12.95
N PHE A 528 -51.80 -21.85 -11.71
CA PHE A 528 -51.43 -23.20 -11.30
C PHE A 528 -52.22 -24.23 -12.13
N ASP A 529 -51.52 -25.20 -12.74
CA ASP A 529 -51.77 -26.64 -12.55
C ASP A 529 -50.84 -27.49 -13.44
N ASP A 530 -50.29 -28.52 -12.81
CA ASP A 530 -49.85 -29.83 -13.29
C ASP A 530 -49.02 -29.99 -14.59
N ILE A 531 -47.88 -30.68 -14.47
CA ILE A 531 -47.69 -32.06 -14.95
C ILE A 531 -46.21 -32.48 -14.76
N SER A 532 -46.06 -33.53 -13.93
CA SER A 532 -45.02 -34.59 -13.88
C SER A 532 -43.53 -34.26 -13.92
#